data_AF-A0A951BPM8-F1
#
_entry.id   AF-A0A951BPM8-F1
#
_cell.length_a   1.000
_cell.length_b   1.000
_cell.length_c   1.000
_cell.angle_alpha   90.00
_cell.angle_beta   90.00
_cell.angle_gamma   90.00
#
_symmetry.space_group_name_H-M   'P 1'
#
loop_
_entity.id
_entity.type
_entity.pdbx_description
1 polymer ?
#
loop_
_entity_poly.entity_id
_entity_poly.type
_entity_poly.pdbx_seq_one_letter_code
_entity_poly.pdbx_strand_id
1 'polypeptide(L)' 'MYEVLYDENSVLCGGRKIIDSEVIKGCREEIELLYANGEDFMSFFNREIAHLPAPKVVKPSSTPPAGS' A
#
# COMPACT_ATOMS: atom_id res chain seq x y z
N MET A 1 14.61 -8.16 -10.05
CA MET A 1 13.32 -7.84 -9.42
C MET A 1 13.04 -8.86 -8.33
N TYR A 2 12.20 -8.55 -7.35
CA TYR A 2 11.81 -9.51 -6.32
C TYR A 2 10.29 -9.57 -6.22
N GLU A 3 9.78 -10.79 -6.19
CA GLU A 3 8.39 -11.09 -5.84
C GLU A 3 8.34 -11.36 -4.33
N VAL A 4 7.45 -10.68 -3.62
CA VAL A 4 7.20 -10.94 -2.20
C VAL A 4 6.18 -12.06 -2.10
N LEU A 5 6.51 -13.13 -1.37
CA LEU A 5 5.67 -14.30 -1.24
C LEU A 5 4.88 -14.24 0.08
N TYR A 6 3.59 -14.52 -0.03
CA TYR A 6 2.69 -14.67 1.11
C TYR A 6 2.07 -16.07 1.07
N ASP A 7 1.80 -16.62 2.25
CA ASP A 7 1.04 -17.86 2.35
C ASP A 7 -0.48 -17.63 2.18
N GLU A 8 -1.27 -18.70 2.31
CA GLU A 8 -2.73 -18.66 2.18
C GLU A 8 -3.41 -17.78 3.24
N ASN A 9 -2.73 -17.49 4.35
CA ASN A 9 -3.20 -16.61 5.42
C ASN A 9 -2.68 -15.16 5.26
N SER A 10 -2.10 -14.83 4.10
CA SER A 10 -1.47 -13.54 3.81
C SER A 10 -0.29 -13.20 4.74
N VAL A 11 0.37 -14.20 5.31
CA VAL A 11 1.58 -14.01 6.12
C VAL A 11 2.81 -13.99 5.21
N LEU A 12 3.66 -12.98 5.39
CA LEU A 12 4.93 -12.87 4.67
C LEU A 12 5.79 -14.12 4.94
N CYS A 13 6.10 -14.88 3.88
CA CYS A 13 6.84 -16.12 4.00
C CYS A 13 8.17 -16.12 3.23
N GLY A 14 8.43 -15.11 2.39
CA GLY A 14 9.74 -14.92 1.77
C GLY A 14 9.74 -14.00 0.56
N GLY A 15 10.76 -14.17 -0.28
CA GLY A 15 10.86 -13.47 -1.56
C GLY A 15 11.59 -14.29 -2.61
N ARG A 16 11.12 -14.20 -3.85
CA ARG A 16 11.72 -14.86 -5.01
C ARG A 16 12.46 -13.85 -5.86
N LYS A 17 13.77 -14.07 -6.07
CA LYS A 17 14.57 -13.24 -6.98
C LYS A 17 14.24 -13.60 -8.43
N ILE A 18 13.88 -12.59 -9.22
CA ILE A 18 13.69 -12.67 -10.66
C ILE A 18 14.90 -12.03 -11.33
N ILE A 19 15.56 -12.80 -12.19
CA ILE A 19 16.74 -12.40 -12.98
C ILE A 19 16.48 -12.37 -14.49
N ASP A 20 15.31 -12.82 -14.94
CA ASP A 20 14.90 -12.75 -16.34
C ASP A 20 14.78 -11.28 -16.77
N SER A 21 15.57 -10.90 -17.78
CA SER A 21 15.65 -9.53 -18.25
C SER A 21 14.39 -9.03 -18.96
N GLU A 22 13.67 -9.89 -19.67
CA GLU A 22 12.44 -9.50 -20.38
C GLU A 22 11.32 -9.21 -19.38
N VAL A 23 11.19 -10.07 -18.36
CA VAL A 23 10.24 -9.88 -17.26
C VAL A 23 10.55 -8.60 -16.48
N ILE A 24 11.82 -8.35 -16.15
CA ILE A 24 12.24 -7.14 -15.45
C ILE A 24 11.92 -5.89 -16.29
N LYS A 25 12.18 -5.95 -17.59
CA LYS A 25 11.94 -4.82 -18.49
C LYS A 25 10.44 -4.50 -18.60
N GLY A 26 9.59 -5.50 -18.84
CA GLY A 26 8.14 -5.29 -18.95
C GLY A 26 7.53 -4.68 -17.69
N CYS A 27 7.89 -5.20 -16.51
CA CYS A 27 7.39 -4.64 -15.24
C CYS A 27 7.85 -3.18 -15.02
N ARG A 28 9.09 -2.86 -15.41
CA ARG A 28 9.60 -1.48 -15.33
C ARG A 28 8.82 -0.54 -16.24
N GLU A 29 8.56 -0.95 -17.48
CA GLU A 29 7.78 -0.15 -18.43
C GLU A 29 6.36 0.10 -17.92
N GLU A 30 5.71 -0.90 -17.31
CA GLU A 30 4.39 -0.73 -16.69
C GLU A 30 4.42 0.27 -15.53
N ILE A 31 5.41 0.20 -14.64
CA ILE A 31 5.57 1.16 -13.53
C ILE A 31 5.82 2.57 -14.07
N GLU A 32 6.66 2.71 -15.10
CA GLU A 32 6.93 4.00 -15.74
C GLU A 32 5.66 4.58 -16.38
N LEU A 33 4.83 3.76 -17.03
CA LEU A 33 3.54 4.18 -17.59
C LEU A 33 2.55 4.60 -16.50
N LEU A 34 2.43 3.84 -15.42
CA LEU A 34 1.57 4.19 -14.29
C LEU A 34 1.99 5.51 -13.65
N TYR A 35 3.29 5.72 -13.47
CA TYR A 35 3.83 6.97 -12.93
C TYR A 35 3.58 8.15 -13.87
N ALA A 36 3.83 7.99 -15.16
CA ALA A 36 3.62 9.04 -16.16
C ALA A 36 2.14 9.44 -16.31
N ASN A 37 1.23 8.48 -16.12
CA ASN A 37 -0.21 8.72 -16.15
C ASN A 37 -0.78 9.23 -14.81
N GLY A 38 0.01 9.16 -13.74
CA GLY A 38 -0.39 9.67 -12.43
C GLY A 38 -0.50 11.20 -12.44
N GLU A 39 -1.46 11.74 -11.70
CA GLU A 39 -1.49 13.17 -11.43
C GLU A 39 -0.45 13.56 -10.37
N ASP A 40 -0.07 14.84 -10.36
CA ASP A 40 0.83 15.38 -9.35
C ASP A 40 0.23 15.24 -7.93
N PHE A 41 1.07 14.79 -6.98
CA PHE A 41 0.64 14.50 -5.62
C PHE A 41 0.03 15.73 -4.93
N MET A 42 0.64 16.91 -5.08
CA MET A 42 0.14 18.12 -4.41
C MET A 42 -1.18 18.59 -5.01
N SER A 43 -1.36 18.38 -6.31
CA SER A 43 -2.61 18.64 -7.01
C SER A 43 -3.76 17.78 -6.47
N PHE A 44 -3.55 16.47 -6.34
CA PHE A 44 -4.50 15.55 -5.70
C PHE A 44 -4.75 15.92 -4.23
N PHE A 45 -3.67 16.09 -3.46
CA PHE A 45 -3.75 16.33 -2.02
C PHE A 45 -4.54 17.59 -1.69
N ASN A 46 -4.28 18.69 -2.39
CA ASN A 46 -5.00 19.94 -2.18
C ASN A 46 -6.48 19.82 -2.56
N ARG A 47 -6.81 19.07 -3.62
CA ARG A 47 -8.18 18.90 -4.10
C ARG A 47 -9.00 17.97 -3.20
N GLU A 48 -8.45 16.82 -2.83
CA GLU A 48 -9.20 15.72 -2.20
C GLU A 48 -8.99 15.62 -0.68
N ILE A 49 -7.79 15.97 -0.17
CA ILE A 49 -7.38 15.64 1.21
C ILE A 49 -7.31 16.87 2.11
N ALA A 50 -6.72 17.97 1.64
CA ALA A 50 -6.38 19.14 2.48
C ALA A 50 -7.59 19.77 3.18
N HIS A 51 -8.79 19.61 2.63
CA HIS A 51 -10.04 20.14 3.18
C HIS A 51 -10.77 19.19 4.12
N LEU A 52 -10.31 17.94 4.24
CA LEU A 52 -10.95 16.97 5.13
C LEU A 52 -10.73 17.34 6.60
N PRO A 53 -11.77 17.26 7.45
CA PRO A 53 -11.60 17.48 8.87
C PRO A 53 -10.71 16.39 9.47
N ALA A 54 -10.00 16.72 10.55
CA ALA A 54 -9.19 15.75 11.28
C ALA A 54 -10.03 14.52 11.67
N PRO A 55 -9.48 13.29 11.57
CA PRO A 55 -10.18 12.08 12.00
C PRO A 55 -10.64 12.22 13.45
N LYS A 56 -11.92 11.92 13.70
CA LYS A 56 -12.44 11.88 15.07
C LYS A 56 -11.80 10.69 15.78
N VAL A 57 -10.93 10.96 16.76
CA VAL A 57 -10.35 9.91 17.59
C VAL A 57 -11.47 9.33 18.47
N VAL A 58 -11.99 8.16 18.08
CA VAL A 58 -12.84 7.35 18.95
C VAL A 58 -11.89 6.70 19.96
N LYS A 59 -11.89 7.18 21.21
CA LYS A 59 -11.19 6.48 22.28
C LYS A 59 -11.85 5.10 22.43
N PRO A 60 -11.09 3.99 22.38
CA PRO A 60 -11.66 2.71 22.72
C PRO A 60 -12.22 2.80 24.14
N SER A 61 -13.48 2.42 24.30
CA SER A 61 -14.13 2.35 25.61
C SER A 61 -13.32 1.40 26.49
N SER A 62 -12.74 1.93 27.56
CA SER A 62 -12.16 1.12 28.63
C SER A 62 -13.30 0.49 29.43
N THR A 63 -13.91 -0.56 28.89
CA THR A 63 -14.76 -1.46 29.67
C THR A 63 -13.90 -2.67 30.01
N PRO A 64 -13.42 -2.81 31.26
CA PRO A 64 -12.72 -4.01 31.66
C PRO A 64 -13.69 -5.21 31.67
N PRO A 65 -13.22 -6.43 31.39
CA PRO A 65 -14.07 -7.61 31.48
C PRO A 65 -14.53 -7.79 32.93
N ALA A 66 -15.85 -7.90 33.13
CA ALA A 66 -16.39 -8.48 34.34
C ALA A 66 -15.94 -9.94 34.37
N GLY A 67 -14.93 -10.22 35.18
CA GLY A 67 -14.52 -11.58 35.48
C GLY A 67 -15.62 -12.29 36.26
N SER A 68 -15.82 -13.56 35.93
CA SER A 68 -16.46 -14.58 36.75
C SER A 68 -15.88 -15.93 36.38
#